data_AF-A0A2X3K2L4-F1
#
_entry.id   AF-A0A2X3K2L4-F1
#
_cell.length_a   1.000
_cell.length_b   1.000
_cell.length_c   1.000
_cell.angle_alpha   90.00
_cell.angle_beta   90.00
_cell.angle_gamma   90.00
#
_symmetry.space_group_name_H-M   'P 1'
#
loop_
_entity.id
_entity.type
_entity.pdbx_description
1 polymer ?
#
loop_
_entity_poly.entity_id
_entity_poly.type
_entity_poly.pdbx_seq_one_letter_code
_entity_poly.pdbx_strand_id
1 'polypeptide(L)' 'MPQWFPMEARHLYYEASAMIIGLINLGHMLEARARQRSSKALEKLLDLTPPTARLVTDEGEKACLWRKCSQVCCCA' A
#
# COMPACT_ATOMS: atom_id res chain seq x y z
N MET A 1 -34.11 23.31 -17.32
CA MET A 1 -33.35 23.89 -18.45
C MET A 1 -32.54 22.81 -19.18
N PRO A 2 -33.14 21.97 -20.05
CA PRO A 2 -32.40 21.17 -21.03
C PRO A 2 -32.46 21.70 -22.48
N GLN A 3 -33.17 22.81 -22.73
CA GLN A 3 -33.50 23.27 -24.08
C GLN A 3 -32.48 24.19 -24.78
N TRP A 4 -31.35 24.54 -24.15
CA TRP A 4 -30.33 25.42 -24.75
C TRP A 4 -29.20 24.71 -25.48
N PHE A 5 -29.08 23.38 -25.37
CA PHE A 5 -28.06 22.62 -26.07
C PHE A 5 -28.60 22.12 -27.42
N PRO A 6 -28.06 22.60 -28.56
CA PRO A 6 -28.35 22.01 -29.87
C PRO A 6 -28.06 20.51 -29.82
N MET A 7 -28.85 19.71 -30.53
CA MET A 7 -28.85 18.24 -30.41
C MET A 7 -27.48 17.63 -30.68
N GLU A 8 -26.70 18.25 -31.56
CA GLU A 8 -25.34 17.87 -31.94
C GLU A 8 -24.34 18.04 -30.79
N ALA A 9 -24.50 19.09 -29.97
CA ALA A 9 -23.58 19.38 -28.88
C ALA A 9 -23.70 18.34 -27.74
N ARG A 10 -24.90 17.80 -27.49
CA ARG A 10 -25.10 16.80 -26.41
C ARG A 10 -24.25 15.55 -26.62
N HIS A 11 -24.16 15.07 -27.86
CA HIS A 11 -23.37 13.87 -28.19
C HIS A 11 -21.90 14.05 -27.84
N LEU A 12 -21.31 15.20 -28.21
CA LEU A 12 -19.92 15.53 -27.92
C LEU A 12 -19.62 15.59 -26.41
N TYR A 13 -20.54 16.12 -25.61
CA TYR A 13 -20.38 16.14 -24.14
C TYR A 13 -20.43 14.74 -23.53
N TYR A 14 -21.32 13.86 -24.00
CA TYR A 14 -21.38 12.47 -23.53
C TYR A 14 -20.11 11.71 -23.91
N GLU A 15 -19.66 11.87 -25.14
CA GLU A 15 -18.44 11.24 -25.65
C GLU A 15 -17.21 11.69 -24.86
N ALA A 16 -17.04 13.01 -24.68
CA ALA A 16 -15.94 13.56 -23.88
C ALA A 16 -15.99 13.09 -22.42
N SER A 17 -17.17 13.09 -21.81
CA SER A 17 -17.33 12.66 -20.40
C SER A 17 -17.00 11.18 -20.23
N ALA A 18 -17.42 10.33 -21.18
CA ALA A 18 -17.10 8.90 -21.17
C ALA A 18 -15.59 8.65 -21.28
N MET A 19 -14.89 9.38 -22.14
CA MET A 19 -13.43 9.29 -22.28
C MET A 19 -12.72 9.74 -20.99
N ILE A 20 -13.13 10.87 -20.40
CA ILE A 20 -12.53 11.40 -19.18
C ILE A 20 -12.66 10.40 -18.03
N ILE A 21 -13.89 9.92 -17.77
CA ILE A 21 -14.14 8.96 -16.68
C ILE A 21 -13.40 7.65 -16.96
N GLY A 22 -13.37 7.19 -18.21
CA GLY A 22 -12.63 5.99 -18.60
C GLY A 22 -11.13 6.10 -18.32
N LEU A 23 -10.52 7.23 -18.68
CA LEU A 23 -9.08 7.47 -18.47
C LEU A 23 -8.73 7.63 -16.99
N ILE A 24 -9.58 8.28 -16.18
CA ILE A 24 -9.37 8.40 -14.73
C ILE A 24 -9.37 7.02 -14.08
N ASN A 25 -10.38 6.19 -14.39
CA ASN A 25 -10.47 4.84 -13.83
C ASN A 25 -9.29 3.96 -14.26
N LEU A 26 -8.86 4.07 -15.51
CA LEU A 26 -7.67 3.38 -16.01
C LEU A 26 -6.42 3.82 -15.25
N GLY A 27 -6.25 5.13 -15.02
CA GLY A 27 -5.15 5.69 -14.23
C GLY A 27 -5.12 5.13 -12.82
N HIS A 28 -6.26 5.12 -12.12
CA HIS A 28 -6.37 4.53 -10.78
C HIS A 28 -6.06 3.03 -10.75
N MET A 29 -6.50 2.27 -11.77
CA MET A 29 -6.18 0.84 -11.86
C MET A 29 -4.66 0.63 -12.01
N LEU A 30 -4.01 1.41 -12.88
CA LEU A 30 -2.56 1.33 -13.09
C LEU A 30 -1.79 1.74 -11.83
N GLU A 31 -2.24 2.80 -11.15
CA GLU A 31 -1.65 3.26 -9.89
C GLU A 31 -1.78 2.19 -8.79
N ALA A 32 -2.97 1.62 -8.60
CA ALA A 32 -3.19 0.55 -7.63
C ALA A 32 -2.31 -0.68 -7.93
N ARG A 33 -2.20 -1.06 -9.21
CA ARG A 33 -1.32 -2.16 -9.65
C ARG A 33 0.16 -1.87 -9.38
N ALA A 34 0.59 -0.63 -9.57
CA ALA A 34 1.96 -0.22 -9.31
C ALA A 34 2.27 -0.23 -7.80
N ARG A 35 1.39 0.36 -6.98
CA ARG A 35 1.51 0.36 -5.50
C ARG A 35 1.57 -1.06 -4.94
N GLN A 36 0.77 -1.98 -5.46
CA GLN A 36 0.76 -3.37 -5.00
C GLN A 36 2.11 -4.09 -5.18
N ARG A 37 2.90 -3.73 -6.21
CA ARG A 37 4.25 -4.28 -6.40
C ARG A 37 5.24 -3.77 -5.35
N SER A 38 5.15 -2.49 -4.99
CA SER A 38 6.01 -1.89 -3.97
C SER A 38 5.65 -2.36 -2.56
N SER A 39 4.36 -2.48 -2.23
CA SER A 39 3.91 -2.99 -0.93
C SER A 39 4.40 -4.41 -0.66
N LYS A 40 4.43 -5.28 -1.67
CA LYS A 40 4.94 -6.66 -1.52
C LYS A 40 6.44 -6.71 -1.21
N ALA A 41 7.22 -5.74 -1.71
CA ALA A 41 8.63 -5.63 -1.37
C ALA A 41 8.83 -5.12 0.06
N LEU A 42 8.00 -4.18 0.51
CA LEU A 42 8.02 -3.69 1.89
C LEU A 42 7.60 -4.78 2.89
N GLU A 43 6.55 -5.54 2.59
CA GLU A 43 6.13 -6.70 3.40
C GLU A 43 7.27 -7.70 3.56
N LYS A 44 8.00 -8.02 2.49
CA LYS A 44 9.17 -8.90 2.55
C LYS A 44 10.28 -8.36 3.45
N LEU A 45 10.51 -7.04 3.47
CA LEU A 45 11.49 -6.43 4.37
C LEU A 45 11.05 -6.50 5.83
N LEU A 46 9.75 -6.31 6.10
CA LEU A 46 9.19 -6.44 7.44
C LEU A 46 9.23 -7.90 7.94
N ASP A 47 8.99 -8.87 7.06
CA ASP A 47 9.01 -10.31 7.35
C ASP A 47 10.41 -10.84 7.68
N LEU A 48 11.48 -10.13 7.27
CA LEU A 48 12.85 -10.43 7.69
C LEU A 48 13.16 -10.02 9.13
N THR A 49 12.26 -9.33 9.82
CA THR A 49 12.47 -8.99 11.23
C THR A 49 12.28 -10.25 12.10
N PRO A 50 13.31 -10.75 12.78
CA PRO A 50 13.21 -12.00 13.52
C PRO A 50 12.20 -11.87 14.67
N PRO A 51 11.27 -12.84 14.83
CA PRO A 51 10.26 -12.80 15.90
C PRO A 51 10.85 -13.05 17.30
N THR A 52 12.09 -13.54 17.36
CA THR A 52 12.80 -13.93 18.58
C THR A 52 14.04 -13.06 18.80
N ALA A 53 14.23 -12.62 20.03
CA ALA A 53 15.42 -11.94 20.52
C ALA A 53 16.20 -12.88 21.46
N ARG A 54 17.52 -12.85 21.38
CA ARG A 54 18.41 -13.61 22.28
C ARG A 54 18.76 -12.73 23.47
N LEU A 55 18.25 -13.06 24.65
CA LEU A 55 18.54 -12.34 25.89
C LEU A 55 19.71 -13.01 26.60
N VAL A 56 20.82 -12.28 26.70
CA VAL A 56 22.00 -12.67 27.50
C VAL A 56 21.82 -12.06 28.89
N THR A 57 21.58 -12.91 29.89
CA THR A 57 21.58 -12.52 31.31
C THR A 57 22.77 -13.16 32.01
N ASP A 58 23.15 -12.63 33.17
CA ASP A 58 24.24 -13.19 34.02
C ASP A 58 23.99 -14.67 34.37
N GLU A 59 22.73 -15.11 34.36
CA GLU A 59 22.27 -16.46 34.71
C GLU A 59 22.13 -17.42 33.50
N GLY A 60 22.60 -17.01 32.32
CA GLY A 60 22.58 -17.80 31.08
C GLY A 60 21.75 -17.18 29.96
N GLU A 61 21.80 -17.83 28.79
CA GLU A 61 21.14 -17.37 27.56
C GLU A 61 19.68 -17.85 27.49
N LYS A 62 18.73 -16.93 27.27
CA LYS A 62 17.29 -17.25 27.15
C LYS A 62 16.71 -16.70 25.84
N ALA A 63 16.05 -17.55 25.06
CA ALA A 63 15.32 -17.13 23.86
C ALA A 63 13.98 -16.47 24.25
N CYS A 64 13.81 -15.21 23.89
CA CYS A 64 12.65 -14.40 24.25
C CYS A 64 11.90 -13.93 22.99
N LEU A 65 10.60 -13.68 23.08
CA LEU A 65 9.82 -13.05 21.99
C LEU A 65 10.13 -11.55 21.95
N TRP A 66 10.29 -11.00 20.75
CA TRP A 66 10.68 -9.59 20.53
C TRP A 66 9.74 -8.59 21.24
N ARG A 67 8.43 -8.91 21.35
CA ARG A 67 7.41 -8.09 22.03
C ARG A 67 7.57 -7.96 23.56
N LYS A 68 8.38 -8.80 24.20
CA LYS A 68 8.60 -8.81 25.66
C LYS A 68 9.96 -8.25 26.08
N CYS A 69 10.77 -7.74 25.14
CA CYS A 69 12.07 -7.16 25.45
C CYS A 69 11.93 -5.73 25.97
N SER A 70 11.94 -5.59 27.30
CA SER A 70 12.18 -4.32 27.98
C SER A 70 13.63 -3.87 27.73
N GLN A 71 13.82 -3.05 26.68
CA GLN A 71 14.85 -2.02 26.45
C GLN A 71 16.36 -2.34 26.55
N VAL A 72 16.77 -3.50 27.06
CA VAL A 72 18.18 -3.83 27.40
C VAL A 72 18.74 -4.99 26.56
N CYS A 73 17.99 -5.43 25.55
CA CYS A 73 18.30 -6.64 24.82
C CYS A 73 18.50 -6.35 23.33
N CYS A 74 19.68 -5.87 22.95
CA CYS A 74 20.07 -5.78 21.55
C CYS A 74 21.56 -6.07 21.36
N CYS A 75 21.81 -7.02 20.45
CA CYS A 75 23.05 -7.34 19.77
C CYS A 75 24.14 -8.09 20.55
N ALA A 76 24.10 -9.42 20.41
CA ALA A 76 25.27 -10.19 20.01
C ALA A 76 24.95 -10.87 18.67
#